data_AF-A0A7W1Z5V9-F1
#
_entry.id   AF-A0A7W1Z5V9-F1
#
_cell.length_a   1.000
_cell.length_b   1.000
_cell.length_c   1.000
_cell.angle_alpha   90.00
_cell.angle_beta   90.00
_cell.angle_gamma   90.00
#
_symmetry.space_group_name_H-M   'P 1'
#
loop_
_entity.id
_entity.type
_entity.pdbx_description
1 polymer ?
#
loop_
_entity_poly.entity_id
_entity_poly.type
_entity_poly.pdbx_seq_one_letter_code
_entity_poly.pdbx_strand_id
1 'polypeptide(L)'
;MCTPLPVITEALDELEARMKRERDGQRRLRLHLLVLIASHSIKERQHAAAHLGVHRNTVRNWLNAYHEGGLEALLEIRRPGVEPGQRTLPPPILSALQERLGHEGFAGYVEV
;
A
#
# COMPACT_ATOMS: atom_id res chain seq x y z
N MET A 1 -11.42 0.68 22.28
CA MET A 1 -12.44 1.69 21.92
C MET A 1 -12.87 1.44 20.49
N CYS A 2 -14.16 1.13 20.25
CA CYS A 2 -14.71 0.99 18.90
C CYS A 2 -14.98 2.38 18.34
N THR A 3 -14.12 2.88 17.45
CA THR A 3 -14.45 4.08 16.68
C THR A 3 -15.65 3.77 15.77
N PRO A 4 -16.58 4.69 15.53
CA PRO A 4 -17.66 4.48 14.56
C PRO A 4 -17.11 4.50 13.13
N LEU A 5 -17.78 3.82 12.18
CA LEU A 5 -17.44 3.91 10.75
C LEU A 5 -17.70 5.35 10.25
N PRO A 6 -16.85 5.90 9.37
CA PRO A 6 -17.08 7.23 8.82
C PRO A 6 -18.29 7.23 7.89
N VAL A 7 -18.98 8.37 7.81
CA VAL A 7 -20.01 8.61 6.80
C VAL A 7 -19.32 8.79 5.45
N ILE A 8 -19.70 8.00 4.46
CA ILE A 8 -19.17 8.10 3.11
C ILE A 8 -19.98 9.17 2.36
N THR A 9 -19.28 10.15 1.80
CA THR A 9 -19.91 11.26 1.06
C THR A 9 -20.24 10.91 -0.40
N GLU A 10 -19.54 9.94 -0.97
CA GLU A 10 -19.69 9.53 -2.37
C GLU A 10 -20.86 8.56 -2.57
N ALA A 11 -21.49 8.64 -3.74
CA ALA A 11 -22.55 7.72 -4.12
C ALA A 11 -22.01 6.30 -4.37
N LEU A 12 -22.77 5.29 -3.96
CA LEU A 12 -22.41 3.88 -4.13
C LEU A 12 -22.11 3.54 -5.60
N ASP A 13 -22.95 4.01 -6.53
CA ASP A 13 -22.80 3.75 -7.97
C ASP A 13 -21.48 4.33 -8.53
N GLU A 14 -21.07 5.52 -8.06
CA GLU A 14 -19.83 6.15 -8.46
C GLU A 14 -18.61 5.34 -7.99
N LEU A 15 -18.65 4.86 -6.75
CA LEU A 15 -17.59 4.03 -6.17
C LEU A 15 -17.48 2.69 -6.90
N GLU A 16 -18.60 2.05 -7.25
CA GLU A 16 -18.61 0.81 -8.01
C GLU A 16 -18.08 0.99 -9.44
N ALA A 17 -18.50 2.05 -10.13
CA ALA A 17 -18.01 2.38 -11.47
C ALA A 17 -16.50 2.64 -11.45
N ARG A 18 -16.00 3.39 -10.46
CA ARG A 18 -14.57 3.67 -10.28
C ARG A 18 -13.79 2.41 -9.93
N MET A 19 -14.33 1.54 -9.08
CA MET A 19 -13.72 0.24 -8.73
C MET A 19 -13.58 -0.68 -9.95
N LYS A 20 -14.58 -0.71 -10.84
CA LYS A 20 -14.54 -1.52 -12.08
C LYS A 20 -13.52 -1.01 -13.10
N ARG A 21 -13.28 0.30 -13.15
CA ARG A 21 -12.32 0.94 -14.06
C ARG A 21 -10.87 0.85 -13.55
N GLU A 22 -10.69 0.79 -12.24
CA GLU A 22 -9.38 0.77 -11.59
C GLU A 22 -8.62 -0.54 -11.90
N ARG A 23 -7.39 -0.41 -12.40
CA ARG A 23 -6.53 -1.55 -12.74
C ARG A 23 -5.60 -1.95 -11.60
N ASP A 24 -5.31 -1.02 -10.69
CA ASP A 24 -4.43 -1.29 -9.56
C ASP A 24 -5.19 -2.09 -8.47
N GLY A 25 -4.69 -3.28 -8.15
CA GLY A 25 -5.34 -4.18 -7.20
C GLY A 25 -5.44 -3.62 -5.78
N GLN A 26 -4.48 -2.80 -5.36
CA GLN A 26 -4.50 -2.17 -4.04
C GLN A 26 -5.53 -1.04 -4.00
N ARG A 27 -5.58 -0.18 -5.02
CA ARG A 27 -6.62 0.86 -5.14
C ARG A 27 -8.02 0.25 -5.20
N ARG A 28 -8.17 -0.85 -5.94
CA ARG A 28 -9.43 -1.59 -6.04
C ARG A 28 -9.89 -2.14 -4.69
N LEU A 29 -9.00 -2.69 -3.86
CA LEU A 29 -9.33 -3.13 -2.50
C LEU A 29 -9.79 -1.97 -1.61
N ARG A 30 -9.13 -0.81 -1.71
CA ARG A 30 -9.51 0.40 -0.97
C ARG A 30 -10.90 0.91 -1.38
N LEU A 31 -11.21 0.91 -2.68
CA LEU A 31 -12.53 1.25 -3.19
C LEU A 31 -13.61 0.25 -2.75
N HIS A 32 -13.30 -1.04 -2.75
CA HIS A 32 -14.21 -2.09 -2.27
C HIS A 32 -14.56 -1.88 -0.78
N LEU A 33 -13.60 -1.45 0.05
CA LEU A 33 -13.90 -1.07 1.44
C LEU A 33 -14.98 0.02 1.52
N LEU A 34 -14.86 1.08 0.71
CA LEU A 34 -15.85 2.16 0.70
C LEU A 34 -17.22 1.69 0.23
N VAL A 35 -17.26 0.85 -0.82
CA VAL A 35 -18.50 0.23 -1.33
C VAL A 35 -19.21 -0.56 -0.22
N LEU A 36 -18.48 -1.38 0.55
CA LEU A 36 -19.06 -2.19 1.65
C LEU A 36 -19.62 -1.35 2.80
N ILE A 37 -19.01 -0.20 3.06
CA ILE A 37 -19.47 0.74 4.09
C ILE A 37 -20.70 1.51 3.57
N ALA A 38 -20.64 2.02 2.33
CA ALA A 38 -21.73 2.76 1.71
C ALA A 38 -22.98 1.89 1.50
N SER A 39 -22.81 0.60 1.18
CA SER A 39 -23.91 -0.37 1.06
C SER A 39 -24.50 -0.80 2.41
N HIS A 40 -24.01 -0.26 3.54
CA HIS A 40 -24.40 -0.62 4.91
C HIS A 40 -24.30 -2.12 5.20
N SER A 41 -23.56 -2.88 4.39
CA SER A 41 -23.44 -4.34 4.52
C SER A 41 -22.62 -4.72 5.75
N ILE A 42 -21.84 -3.78 6.30
CA ILE A 42 -20.93 -4.04 7.41
C ILE A 42 -21.07 -2.97 8.49
N LYS A 43 -21.32 -3.42 9.73
CA LYS A 43 -21.42 -2.55 10.92
C LYS A 43 -20.08 -2.31 11.62
N GLU A 44 -19.08 -3.16 11.38
CA GLU A 44 -17.80 -3.11 12.09
C GLU A 44 -16.59 -3.28 11.17
N ARG A 45 -15.51 -2.55 11.45
CA ARG A 45 -14.25 -2.62 10.68
C ARG A 45 -13.65 -4.03 10.60
N GLN A 46 -13.83 -4.84 11.64
CA GLN A 46 -13.29 -6.20 11.70
C GLN A 46 -13.93 -7.13 10.66
N HIS A 47 -15.24 -6.98 10.45
CA HIS A 47 -15.97 -7.73 9.43
C HIS A 47 -15.53 -7.30 8.02
N ALA A 48 -15.29 -6.00 7.79
CA ALA A 48 -14.74 -5.51 6.53
C ALA A 48 -13.33 -6.03 6.27
N ALA A 49 -12.49 -6.07 7.30
CA ALA A 49 -11.14 -6.62 7.22
C ALA A 49 -11.16 -8.12 6.84
N ALA A 50 -12.03 -8.90 7.49
CA ALA A 50 -12.21 -10.32 7.20
C ALA A 50 -12.72 -10.55 5.77
N HIS A 51 -13.72 -9.77 5.33
CA HIS A 51 -14.29 -9.87 3.98
C HIS A 51 -13.27 -9.52 2.89
N LEU A 52 -12.39 -8.55 3.14
CA LEU A 52 -11.36 -8.11 2.19
C LEU A 52 -10.05 -8.92 2.31
N GLY A 53 -9.93 -9.84 3.27
CA GLY A 53 -8.71 -10.60 3.52
C GLY A 53 -7.52 -9.74 3.98
N VAL A 54 -7.78 -8.60 4.64
CA VAL A 54 -6.73 -7.68 5.11
C VAL A 54 -6.72 -7.57 6.63
N HIS A 55 -5.62 -7.09 7.20
CA HIS A 55 -5.53 -6.89 8.64
C HIS A 55 -6.36 -5.67 9.09
N ARG A 56 -6.95 -5.74 10.30
CA ARG A 56 -7.77 -4.64 10.87
C ARG A 56 -7.05 -3.29 10.93
N ASN A 57 -5.73 -3.29 11.16
CA ASN A 57 -4.94 -2.06 11.22
C ASN A 57 -4.83 -1.40 9.83
N THR A 58 -4.83 -2.20 8.76
CA THR A 58 -4.82 -1.71 7.38
C THR A 58 -6.12 -0.96 7.09
N VAL A 59 -7.26 -1.57 7.45
CA VAL A 59 -8.58 -0.92 7.35
C VAL A 59 -8.61 0.37 8.16
N ARG A 60 -8.09 0.36 9.39
CA ARG A 60 -7.99 1.58 10.22
C ARG A 60 -7.20 2.68 9.52
N ASN A 61 -6.02 2.36 9.00
CA ASN A 61 -5.16 3.34 8.33
C ASN A 61 -5.82 3.90 7.06
N TRP A 62 -6.52 3.07 6.30
CA TRP A 62 -7.28 3.50 5.13
C TRP A 62 -8.42 4.45 5.49
N LEU A 63 -9.18 4.14 6.54
CA LEU A 63 -10.27 5.01 6.99
C LEU A 63 -9.74 6.34 7.57
N ASN A 64 -8.58 6.32 8.22
CA ASN A 64 -7.93 7.57 8.64
C ASN A 64 -7.50 8.41 7.43
N ALA A 65 -6.86 7.81 6.43
CA ALA A 65 -6.48 8.52 5.20
C ALA A 65 -7.71 9.11 4.48
N TYR A 66 -8.82 8.36 4.43
CA TYR A 66 -10.08 8.86 3.89
C TYR A 66 -10.65 10.02 4.73
N HIS A 67 -10.56 9.95 6.05
CA HIS A 67 -11.01 11.04 6.91
C HIS A 67 -10.15 12.30 6.76
N GLU A 68 -8.85 12.16 6.52
CA GLU A 68 -7.91 13.28 6.42
C GLU A 68 -7.93 13.97 5.05
N GLY A 69 -8.17 13.24 3.95
CA GLY A 69 -8.12 13.81 2.60
C GLY A 69 -9.07 13.15 1.58
N GLY A 70 -10.13 12.51 2.06
CA GLY A 70 -11.19 11.95 1.24
C GLY A 70 -10.73 10.81 0.34
N LEU A 71 -11.43 10.67 -0.78
CA LEU A 71 -11.20 9.60 -1.75
C LEU A 71 -9.80 9.66 -2.38
N GLU A 72 -9.27 10.86 -2.63
CA GLU A 72 -7.95 11.01 -3.24
C GLU A 72 -6.83 10.56 -2.31
N ALA A 73 -6.88 10.94 -1.03
CA ALA A 73 -5.92 10.47 -0.02
C ALA A 73 -6.04 8.95 0.21
N LEU A 74 -7.25 8.39 0.13
CA LEU A 74 -7.42 6.94 0.17
C LEU A 74 -6.77 6.25 -1.04
N LEU A 75 -6.80 6.84 -2.24
CA LEU A 75 -6.22 6.26 -3.45
C LEU A 75 -4.72 6.56 -3.60
N GLU A 76 -4.19 7.49 -2.81
CA GLU A 76 -2.76 7.75 -2.69
C GLU A 76 -2.07 6.55 -2.02
N ILE A 77 -1.50 5.68 -2.86
CA ILE A 77 -0.63 4.62 -2.40
C ILE A 77 0.78 5.17 -2.41
N ARG A 78 1.22 5.69 -1.25
CA ARG A 78 2.63 5.92 -1.02
C ARG A 78 3.33 4.57 -1.00
N ARG A 79 4.13 4.31 -2.03
CA ARG A 79 5.19 3.31 -1.94
C ARG A 79 6.32 4.03 -1.22
N PRO A 80 6.60 3.76 0.07
CA PRO A 80 7.80 4.30 0.68
C PRO A 80 8.96 3.80 -0.19
N GLY A 81 9.59 4.74 -0.90
CA GLY A 81 10.92 4.49 -1.45
C GLY A 81 11.83 4.14 -0.29
N VAL A 82 12.90 3.41 -0.57
CA VAL A 82 14.01 3.31 0.39
C VAL A 82 14.40 4.74 0.75
N GLU A 83 14.40 5.06 2.04
CA GLU A 83 14.81 6.39 2.51
C GLU A 83 16.19 6.71 1.89
N PRO A 84 16.39 7.89 1.27
CA PRO A 84 17.66 8.24 0.69
C PRO A 84 18.73 8.23 1.80
N GLY A 85 19.54 7.17 1.83
CA GLY A 85 20.54 6.91 2.89
C GLY A 85 20.45 5.53 3.55
N GLN A 86 19.33 4.81 3.44
CA GLN A 86 19.15 3.51 4.12
C GLN A 86 19.74 2.32 3.34
N ARG A 87 20.17 2.53 2.09
CA ARG A 87 20.88 1.53 1.27
C ARG A 87 22.02 2.15 0.49
N THR A 88 23.00 2.68 1.20
CA THR A 88 24.25 3.07 0.56
C THR A 88 25.37 2.36 1.29
N LEU A 89 25.95 1.36 0.63
CA LEU A 89 27.30 0.90 0.93
C LEU A 89 28.17 2.15 1.17
N PRO A 90 28.82 2.31 2.33
CA PRO A 90 29.62 3.49 2.59
C PRO A 90 30.62 3.69 1.44
N PRO A 91 30.84 4.92 0.94
CA PRO A 91 31.75 5.18 -0.16
C PRO A 91 33.11 4.47 -0.05
N PRO A 92 33.79 4.42 1.12
CA PRO A 92 35.07 3.71 1.22
C PRO A 92 34.94 2.19 1.03
N ILE A 93 33.83 1.58 1.46
CA ILE A 93 33.60 0.15 1.27
C ILE A 93 33.31 -0.13 -0.20
N LEU A 94 32.53 0.73 -0.87
CA LEU A 94 32.27 0.61 -2.30
C LEU A 94 33.58 0.71 -3.12
N SER A 95 34.44 1.68 -2.80
CA SER A 95 35.75 1.83 -3.46
C SER A 95 36.64 0.60 -3.25
N ALA A 96 36.75 0.10 -2.02
CA ALA A 96 37.52 -1.11 -1.74
C ALA A 96 36.99 -2.34 -2.48
N LEU A 97 35.66 -2.47 -2.60
CA LEU A 97 35.03 -3.54 -3.38
C LEU A 97 35.33 -3.40 -4.88
N GLN A 98 35.30 -2.19 -5.43
CA GLN A 98 35.64 -1.91 -6.83
C GLN A 98 37.12 -2.22 -7.12
N GLU A 99 38.03 -1.84 -6.24
CA GLU A 99 39.47 -2.13 -6.38
C GLU A 99 39.75 -3.64 -6.36
N ARG A 100 39.15 -4.36 -5.40
CA ARG A 100 39.26 -5.82 -5.33
C ARG A 100 38.69 -6.50 -6.56
N LEU A 101 37.55 -6.03 -7.05
CA LEU A 101 36.94 -6.55 -8.27
C LEU A 101 37.84 -6.35 -9.49
N GLY A 102 38.53 -5.21 -9.58
CA GLY A 102 39.49 -4.93 -10.65
C GLY A 102 40.71 -5.86 -10.64
N HIS A 103 41.10 -6.37 -9.47
CA HIS A 103 42.27 -7.22 -9.31
C HIS A 103 41.97 -8.73 -9.41
N GLU A 104 40.91 -9.20 -8.76
CA GLU A 104 40.57 -10.64 -8.66
C GLU A 104 39.55 -11.08 -9.73
N GLY A 105 38.81 -10.13 -10.33
CA GLY A 105 37.75 -10.42 -11.30
C GLY A 105 36.65 -11.34 -10.76
N PHE A 106 35.90 -11.97 -11.65
CA PHE A 106 34.85 -12.96 -11.31
C PHE A 106 35.21 -14.37 -11.83
N ALA A 107 36.48 -14.72 -11.85
CA ALA A 107 37.00 -15.95 -12.48
C ALA A 107 36.48 -17.28 -11.88
N GLY A 108 35.68 -17.22 -10.81
CA GLY A 108 35.06 -18.38 -10.15
C GLY A 108 33.62 -18.70 -10.59
N TYR A 109 33.01 -17.92 -11.47
CA TYR A 109 31.69 -18.29 -12.02
C TYR A 109 31.88 -19.33 -13.13
N VAL A 110 31.72 -20.60 -12.77
CA VAL A 110 31.50 -21.68 -13.74
C VAL A 110 30.04 -21.61 -14.18
N GLU A 111 29.80 -21.46 -15.47
CA GLU A 111 28.47 -21.57 -16.06
C GLU A 111 27.88 -22.95 -15.73
N VAL A 112 26.65 -22.99 -15.22
CA VAL A 112 25.87 -24.22 -14.99
C VAL A 112 24.89 -24.41 -16.13
#